data_AF-A0A4U1G030-F1
#
_entry.id   AF-A0A4U1G030-F1
#
_cell.length_a   1.000
_cell.length_b   1.000
_cell.length_c   1.000
_cell.angle_alpha   90.00
_cell.angle_beta   90.00
_cell.angle_gamma   90.00
#
_symmetry.space_group_name_H-M   'P 1'
#
loop_
_entity.id
_entity.type
_entity.pdbx_description
1 polymer ?
#
loop_
_entity_poly.entity_id
_entity_poly.type
_entity_poly.pdbx_seq_one_letter_code
_entity_poly.pdbx_strand_id
1 'polypeptide(L)'
;MEVVPTIYRQPTRTSLEIAQFLDIRHADLLKVIRKMEKVWIEVGEGNFALTSYTDSQGKQRPCYELTFEQTLFVTSKYDDRQRAILIRRWKELESIQRPETMADIFAETERLAGEMREDLASGKILPERGVTLTAYDVAIYSFLRNGIKSSIDTPFCVTNTMISKALGIDVEDVQPAWERLERGGYIVTRKFGDKCAFILGSRQP
;
A
#
# COMPACT_ATOMS: atom_id res chain seq x y z
N MET A 1 -18.61 23.15 1.86
CA MET A 1 -17.97 21.88 1.40
C MET A 1 -17.62 21.10 2.64
N GLU A 2 -18.35 20.03 2.93
CA GLU A 2 -17.98 19.10 4.00
C GLU A 2 -16.81 18.24 3.53
N VAL A 3 -15.71 18.30 4.28
CA VAL A 3 -14.57 17.41 4.10
C VAL A 3 -15.00 16.05 4.65
N VAL A 4 -15.38 15.12 3.76
CA VAL A 4 -15.64 13.74 4.16
C VAL A 4 -14.31 13.11 4.58
N PRO A 5 -14.13 12.66 5.83
CA PRO A 5 -12.86 12.14 6.29
C PRO A 5 -12.54 10.85 5.54
N THR A 6 -11.42 10.83 4.81
CA THR A 6 -10.85 9.57 4.32
C THR A 6 -10.38 8.81 5.55
N ILE A 7 -11.04 7.69 5.89
CA ILE A 7 -10.62 6.84 7.00
C ILE A 7 -9.32 6.14 6.58
N TYR A 8 -8.18 6.79 6.81
CA TYR A 8 -6.89 6.12 6.83
C TYR A 8 -6.92 5.14 8.01
N ARG A 9 -7.22 3.87 7.74
CA ARG A 9 -7.11 2.82 8.75
C ARG A 9 -5.64 2.78 9.14
N GLN A 10 -5.32 3.21 10.36
CA GLN A 10 -3.97 3.12 10.86
C GLN A 10 -3.48 1.67 10.76
N PRO A 11 -2.23 1.44 10.39
CA PRO A 11 -1.69 0.10 10.30
C PRO A 11 -1.76 -0.55 11.67
N THR A 12 -2.37 -1.74 11.74
CA THR A 12 -2.42 -2.58 12.94
C THR A 12 -1.63 -3.86 12.69
N ARG A 13 -1.14 -4.47 13.78
CA ARG A 13 -0.58 -5.83 13.74
C ARG A 13 -1.28 -6.73 14.73
N THR A 14 -1.32 -8.00 14.39
CA THR A 14 -1.90 -9.01 15.26
C THR A 14 -0.93 -9.39 16.39
N SER A 15 -1.45 -9.74 17.56
CA SER A 15 -0.64 -10.29 18.65
C SER A 15 0.06 -11.58 18.25
N LEU A 16 -0.46 -12.31 17.27
CA LEU A 16 0.20 -13.50 16.72
C LEU A 16 1.51 -13.13 15.99
N GLU A 17 1.48 -12.14 15.09
CA GLU A 17 2.67 -11.65 14.39
C GLU A 17 3.69 -11.07 15.37
N ILE A 18 3.24 -10.32 16.38
CA ILE A 18 4.13 -9.75 17.41
C ILE A 18 4.83 -10.86 18.18
N ALA A 19 4.13 -11.94 18.54
CA ALA A 19 4.74 -13.08 19.22
C ALA A 19 5.81 -13.77 18.36
N GLN A 20 5.58 -13.86 17.04
CA GLN A 20 6.56 -14.39 16.09
C GLN A 20 7.82 -13.51 16.03
N PHE A 21 7.67 -12.17 15.99
CA PHE A 21 8.82 -11.26 15.97
C PHE A 21 9.64 -11.28 17.26
N LEU A 22 8.98 -11.44 18.40
CA LEU A 22 9.64 -11.53 19.69
C LEU A 22 10.18 -12.94 19.98
N ASP A 23 9.95 -13.92 19.09
CA ASP A 23 10.29 -15.33 19.29
C ASP A 23 9.78 -15.87 20.64
N ILE A 24 8.51 -15.57 20.96
CA ILE A 24 7.84 -16.01 22.19
C ILE A 24 6.54 -16.76 21.88
N ARG A 25 6.05 -17.52 22.86
CA ARG A 25 4.74 -18.17 22.75
C ARG A 25 3.63 -17.12 22.75
N HIS A 26 2.73 -17.18 21.76
CA HIS A 26 1.58 -16.28 21.67
C HIS A 26 0.74 -16.26 22.97
N ALA A 27 0.57 -17.40 23.63
CA ALA A 27 -0.15 -17.50 24.89
C ALA A 27 0.47 -16.66 26.03
N ASP A 28 1.79 -16.49 26.05
CA ASP A 28 2.47 -15.66 27.06
C ASP A 28 2.31 -14.18 26.74
N LEU A 29 2.37 -13.81 25.46
CA LEU A 29 2.07 -12.45 25.02
C LEU A 29 0.63 -12.05 25.35
N LEU A 30 -0.36 -12.93 25.14
CA LEU A 30 -1.76 -12.66 25.50
C LEU A 30 -1.96 -12.37 27.00
N LYS A 31 -1.20 -13.04 27.89
CA LYS A 31 -1.24 -12.74 29.32
C LYS A 31 -0.70 -11.34 29.61
N VAL A 32 0.37 -10.95 28.93
CA VAL A 32 0.98 -9.61 29.06
C VAL A 32 0.01 -8.55 28.56
N ILE A 33 -0.56 -8.73 27.36
CA ILE A 33 -1.55 -7.81 26.77
C ILE A 33 -2.71 -7.58 27.75
N ARG A 34 -3.35 -8.63 28.27
CA ARG A 34 -4.46 -8.50 29.23
C ARG A 34 -4.09 -7.80 30.54
N LYS A 35 -2.83 -7.95 30.99
CA LYS A 35 -2.34 -7.25 32.18
C LYS A 35 -2.13 -5.77 31.89
N MET A 36 -1.53 -5.46 30.75
CA MET A 36 -1.15 -4.11 30.34
C MET A 36 -2.35 -3.29 29.86
N GLU A 37 -3.37 -3.92 29.29
CA GLU A 37 -4.63 -3.29 28.88
C GLU A 37 -5.28 -2.50 30.03
N LYS A 38 -5.20 -3.01 31.28
CA LYS A 38 -5.70 -2.28 32.45
C LYS A 38 -5.00 -0.93 32.66
N VAL A 39 -3.67 -0.94 32.57
CA VAL A 39 -2.84 0.27 32.72
C VAL A 39 -3.08 1.22 31.55
N TRP A 40 -3.26 0.68 30.34
CA TRP A 40 -3.57 1.45 29.14
C TRP A 40 -4.90 2.20 29.27
N ILE A 41 -5.93 1.55 29.82
CA ILE A 41 -7.23 2.18 30.11
C ILE A 41 -7.10 3.27 31.17
N GLU A 42 -6.30 3.05 32.22
CA GLU A 42 -6.10 4.02 33.31
C GLU A 42 -5.48 5.35 32.84
N VAL A 43 -4.64 5.32 31.80
CA VAL A 43 -4.01 6.53 31.23
C VAL A 43 -4.91 7.25 30.21
N GLY A 44 -6.17 6.82 30.05
CA GLY A 44 -7.17 7.48 29.21
C GLY A 44 -7.30 6.93 27.80
N GLU A 45 -6.64 5.81 27.49
CA GLU A 45 -6.70 5.19 26.18
C GLU A 45 -7.78 4.09 26.10
N GLY A 46 -8.37 3.88 24.92
CA GLY A 46 -9.39 2.83 24.72
C GLY A 46 -8.85 1.40 24.82
N ASN A 47 -9.74 0.41 24.92
CA ASN A 47 -9.36 -1.01 24.97
C ASN A 47 -8.54 -1.45 23.74
N PHE A 48 -7.75 -2.50 23.88
CA PHE A 48 -7.12 -3.14 22.73
C PHE A 48 -8.18 -3.87 21.89
N ALA A 49 -8.06 -3.82 20.56
CA ALA A 49 -9.05 -4.42 19.68
C ALA A 49 -8.93 -5.95 19.72
N LEU A 50 -9.91 -6.63 20.31
CA LEU A 50 -9.96 -8.09 20.38
C LEU A 50 -10.46 -8.68 19.05
N THR A 51 -9.74 -9.68 18.54
CA THR A 51 -10.03 -10.44 17.32
C THR A 51 -9.80 -11.94 17.54
N SER A 52 -9.81 -12.74 16.48
CA SER A 52 -9.53 -14.17 16.52
C SER A 52 -8.84 -14.70 15.27
N TYR A 53 -8.19 -15.85 15.37
CA TYR A 53 -7.61 -16.59 14.25
C TYR A 53 -7.83 -18.09 14.39
N THR A 54 -7.86 -18.80 13.27
CA THR A 54 -7.94 -20.26 13.23
C THR A 54 -6.53 -20.85 13.39
N ASP A 55 -6.34 -21.71 14.39
CA ASP A 55 -5.07 -22.42 14.59
C ASP A 55 -4.90 -23.62 13.64
N SER A 56 -3.73 -24.26 13.69
CA SER A 56 -3.43 -25.46 12.88
C SER A 56 -4.31 -26.68 13.21
N GLN A 57 -5.08 -26.62 14.30
CA GLN A 57 -6.04 -27.66 14.71
C GLN A 57 -7.48 -27.30 14.28
N GLY A 58 -7.66 -26.24 13.50
CA GLY A 58 -8.97 -25.77 13.06
C GLY A 58 -9.79 -25.07 14.16
N LYS A 59 -9.17 -24.70 15.29
CA LYS A 59 -9.86 -24.06 16.41
C LYS A 59 -9.65 -22.55 16.40
N GLN A 60 -10.73 -21.82 16.69
CA GLN A 60 -10.66 -20.38 16.89
C GLN A 60 -9.92 -20.03 18.19
N ARG A 61 -8.95 -19.14 18.08
CA ARG A 61 -8.13 -18.65 19.18
C ARG A 61 -8.22 -17.13 19.29
N PRO A 62 -8.24 -16.56 20.51
CA PRO A 62 -8.25 -15.12 20.69
C PRO A 62 -6.92 -14.51 20.22
N CYS A 63 -7.01 -13.30 19.69
CA CYS A 63 -5.88 -12.49 19.23
C CYS A 63 -6.24 -11.01 19.41
N TYR A 64 -5.27 -10.10 19.38
CA TYR A 64 -5.52 -8.66 19.42
C TYR A 64 -4.97 -7.99 18.17
N GLU A 65 -5.69 -7.02 17.62
CA GLU A 65 -5.14 -6.05 16.67
C GLU A 65 -4.62 -4.85 17.46
N LEU A 66 -3.32 -4.58 17.38
CA LEU A 66 -2.66 -3.50 18.09
C LEU A 66 -2.17 -2.44 17.11
N THR A 67 -2.40 -1.18 17.44
CA THR A 67 -1.78 -0.04 16.73
C THR A 67 -0.27 -0.02 16.98
N PHE A 68 0.45 0.86 16.29
CA PHE A 68 1.87 1.09 16.52
C PHE A 68 2.17 1.42 17.99
N GLU A 69 1.44 2.38 18.56
CA GLU A 69 1.63 2.82 19.95
C GLU A 69 1.32 1.71 20.96
N GLN A 70 0.21 1.00 20.77
CA GLN A 70 -0.16 -0.14 21.62
C GLN A 70 0.88 -1.26 21.53
N THR A 71 1.44 -1.49 20.34
CA THR A 71 2.51 -2.46 20.13
C THR A 71 3.78 -2.04 20.87
N LEU A 72 4.19 -0.78 20.78
CA LEU A 72 5.35 -0.26 21.54
C LEU A 72 5.13 -0.41 23.04
N PHE A 73 3.94 -0.06 23.53
CA PHE A 73 3.61 -0.18 24.94
C PHE A 73 3.75 -1.62 25.41
N VAL A 74 3.12 -2.59 24.74
CA VAL A 74 3.19 -4.01 25.09
C VAL A 74 4.61 -4.57 24.99
N THR A 75 5.37 -4.15 23.98
CA THR A 75 6.72 -4.69 23.72
C THR A 75 7.82 -4.07 24.56
N SER A 76 7.56 -2.94 25.22
CA SER A 76 8.48 -2.29 26.16
C SER A 76 8.95 -3.19 27.31
N LYS A 77 8.22 -4.26 27.61
CA LYS A 77 8.53 -5.25 28.65
C LYS A 77 9.58 -6.29 28.23
N TYR A 78 9.93 -6.37 26.95
CA TYR A 78 10.85 -7.36 26.40
C TYR A 78 12.22 -6.73 26.06
N ASP A 79 13.19 -7.59 25.75
CA ASP A 79 14.61 -7.21 25.56
C ASP A 79 14.82 -6.08 24.53
N ASP A 80 15.84 -5.25 24.76
CA ASP A 80 16.17 -4.08 23.95
C ASP A 80 16.37 -4.41 22.46
N ARG A 81 16.95 -5.57 22.15
CA ARG A 81 17.17 -6.00 20.76
C ARG A 81 15.85 -6.30 20.06
N GLN A 82 14.94 -6.99 20.75
CA GLN A 82 13.64 -7.36 20.20
C GLN A 82 12.78 -6.12 19.97
N ARG A 83 12.83 -5.16 20.90
CA ARG A 83 12.21 -3.85 20.78
C ARG A 83 12.76 -3.06 19.57
N ALA A 84 14.08 -3.06 19.37
CA ALA A 84 14.70 -2.37 18.24
C ALA A 84 14.29 -2.96 16.87
N ILE A 85 14.23 -4.30 16.75
CA ILE A 85 13.77 -4.99 15.53
C ILE A 85 12.33 -4.58 15.20
N LEU A 86 11.46 -4.56 16.20
CA LEU A 86 10.05 -4.23 16.01
C LEU A 86 9.83 -2.75 15.66
N ILE A 87 10.51 -1.83 16.33
CA ILE A 87 10.48 -0.39 16.01
C ILE A 87 10.93 -0.15 14.57
N ARG A 88 12.03 -0.80 14.15
CA ARG A 88 12.54 -0.68 12.78
C ARG A 88 11.52 -1.17 11.75
N ARG A 89 10.92 -2.34 11.98
CA ARG A 89 9.92 -2.92 11.07
C ARG A 89 8.66 -2.07 10.94
N TRP A 90 8.26 -1.37 12.00
CA TRP A 90 7.14 -0.44 11.96
C TRP A 90 7.48 0.86 11.21
N LYS A 91 8.67 1.43 11.40
CA LYS A 91 9.13 2.57 10.60
C LYS A 91 9.12 2.26 9.10
N GLU A 92 9.47 1.03 8.71
CA GLU A 92 9.35 0.55 7.33
C GLU A 92 7.88 0.56 6.86
N LEU A 93 6.93 0.05 7.66
CA LEU A 93 5.51 0.05 7.31
C LEU A 93 4.91 1.47 7.24
N GLU A 94 5.28 2.35 8.15
CA GLU A 94 4.88 3.77 8.12
C GLU A 94 5.45 4.49 6.90
N SER A 95 6.67 4.17 6.48
CA SER A 95 7.25 4.75 5.26
C SER A 95 6.50 4.33 4.00
N ILE A 96 5.93 3.12 3.98
CA ILE A 96 5.09 2.62 2.89
C ILE A 96 3.69 3.24 2.91
N GLN A 97 3.20 3.60 4.10
CA GLN A 97 1.85 4.18 4.28
C GLN A 97 1.84 5.70 4.43
N ARG A 98 2.99 6.37 4.35
CA ARG A 98 3.05 7.83 4.46
C ARG A 98 2.22 8.42 3.31
N PRO A 99 1.19 9.24 3.59
CA PRO A 99 0.59 10.05 2.54
C PRO A 99 1.72 10.94 2.01
N GLU A 100 2.13 10.72 0.76
CA GLU A 100 3.05 11.60 0.06
C GLU A 100 2.48 13.02 0.19
N THR A 101 3.29 13.98 0.64
CA THR A 101 2.82 15.36 0.65
C THR A 101 2.52 15.76 -0.79
N MET A 102 1.63 16.73 -1.01
CA MET A 102 1.33 17.20 -2.37
C MET A 102 2.62 17.60 -3.12
N ALA A 103 3.62 18.12 -2.41
CA ALA A 103 4.94 18.42 -2.96
C ALA A 103 5.72 17.17 -3.38
N ASP A 104 5.66 16.08 -2.60
CA ASP A 104 6.30 14.80 -2.94
C ASP A 104 5.64 14.17 -4.17
N ILE A 105 4.30 14.21 -4.25
CA ILE A 105 3.53 13.73 -5.41
C ILE A 105 3.91 14.52 -6.67
N PHE A 106 4.00 15.85 -6.57
CA PHE A 106 4.39 16.70 -7.70
C PHE A 106 5.84 16.45 -8.13
N ALA A 107 6.78 16.33 -7.18
CA ALA A 107 8.18 16.06 -7.47
C ALA A 107 8.36 14.69 -8.16
N GLU A 108 7.67 13.65 -7.69
CA GLU A 108 7.70 12.33 -8.32
C GLU A 108 7.05 12.35 -9.71
N THR A 109 5.96 13.10 -9.88
CA THR A 109 5.29 13.26 -11.18
C THR A 109 6.20 13.94 -12.19
N GLU A 110 6.92 14.99 -11.79
CA GLU A 110 7.87 15.70 -12.64
C GLU A 110 9.08 14.80 -12.99
N ARG A 111 9.61 14.08 -12.01
CA ARG A 111 10.69 13.11 -12.20
C ARG A 111 10.30 12.03 -13.20
N LEU A 112 9.10 11.46 -13.06
CA LEU A 112 8.58 10.43 -13.96
C LEU A 112 8.34 10.97 -15.37
N ALA A 113 7.82 12.20 -15.51
CA ALA A 113 7.70 12.84 -16.81
C ALA A 113 9.08 13.02 -17.49
N GLY A 114 10.13 13.29 -16.70
CA GLY A 114 11.52 13.27 -17.15
C GLY A 114 11.97 11.91 -17.67
N GLU A 115 11.75 10.85 -16.88
CA GLU A 115 12.07 9.46 -17.28
C GLU A 115 11.35 9.07 -18.58
N MET A 116 10.07 9.41 -18.73
CA MET A 116 9.31 9.11 -19.96
C MET A 116 9.87 9.83 -21.19
N ARG A 117 10.33 11.08 -21.05
CA ARG A 117 10.99 11.83 -22.14
C ARG A 117 12.33 11.21 -22.51
N GLU A 118 13.10 10.75 -21.52
CA GLU A 118 14.38 10.09 -21.75
C GLU A 118 14.20 8.71 -22.40
N ASP A 119 13.22 7.93 -21.96
CA ASP A 119 12.86 6.64 -22.56
C ASP A 119 12.44 6.80 -24.04
N LEU A 120 11.76 7.90 -24.37
CA LEU A 120 11.45 8.27 -25.76
C LEU A 120 12.71 8.69 -26.53
N ALA A 121 13.55 9.55 -25.96
CA ALA A 121 14.76 10.07 -26.60
C ALA A 121 15.84 9.00 -26.84
N SER A 122 15.93 8.02 -25.92
CA SER A 122 16.85 6.88 -26.00
C SER A 122 16.35 5.76 -26.92
N GLY A 123 15.11 5.84 -27.42
CA GLY A 123 14.50 4.82 -28.29
C GLY A 123 14.10 3.53 -27.56
N LYS A 124 14.13 3.52 -26.23
CA LYS A 124 13.68 2.39 -25.40
C LYS A 124 12.17 2.16 -25.52
N ILE A 125 11.41 3.23 -25.79
CA ILE A 125 9.98 3.20 -26.10
C ILE A 125 9.78 3.69 -27.53
N LEU A 126 9.00 2.96 -28.32
CA LEU A 126 8.71 3.26 -29.73
C LEU A 126 7.21 3.51 -29.91
N PRO A 127 6.74 4.76 -29.76
CA PRO A 127 5.32 5.09 -29.90
C PRO A 127 4.85 5.05 -31.36
N GLU A 128 3.55 4.84 -31.56
CA GLU A 128 2.90 5.06 -32.86
C GLU A 128 2.99 6.54 -33.28
N ARG A 129 3.01 6.80 -34.59
CA ARG A 129 3.08 8.17 -35.12
C ARG A 129 1.89 9.02 -34.66
N GLY A 130 2.17 10.23 -34.21
CA GLY A 130 1.16 11.23 -33.85
C GLY A 130 0.51 11.05 -32.47
N VAL A 131 1.09 10.21 -31.61
CA VAL A 131 0.62 10.07 -30.22
C VAL A 131 1.24 11.15 -29.34
N THR A 132 0.40 11.96 -28.70
CA THR A 132 0.80 12.93 -27.69
C THR A 132 0.18 12.53 -26.35
N LEU A 133 1.01 12.39 -25.32
CA LEU A 133 0.54 12.14 -23.96
C LEU A 133 0.14 13.44 -23.26
N THR A 134 -0.89 13.34 -22.44
CA THR A 134 -1.40 14.39 -21.56
C THR A 134 -0.88 14.21 -20.13
N ALA A 135 -1.08 15.21 -19.28
CA ALA A 135 -0.75 15.12 -17.86
C ALA A 135 -1.50 13.98 -17.15
N TYR A 136 -2.75 13.70 -17.55
CA TYR A 136 -3.53 12.59 -17.02
C TYR A 136 -2.92 11.23 -17.36
N ASP A 137 -2.40 11.08 -18.58
CA ASP A 137 -1.77 9.82 -19.01
C ASP A 137 -0.52 9.53 -18.16
N VAL A 138 0.28 10.55 -17.87
CA VAL A 138 1.47 10.45 -16.99
C VAL A 138 1.06 10.10 -15.55
N ALA A 139 0.01 10.73 -15.02
CA ALA A 139 -0.50 10.45 -13.69
C ALA A 139 -1.01 9.00 -13.55
N ILE A 140 -1.76 8.53 -14.55
CA ILE A 140 -2.23 7.13 -14.62
C ILE A 140 -1.04 6.17 -14.70
N TYR A 141 -0.05 6.45 -15.55
CA TYR A 141 1.16 5.63 -15.65
C TYR A 141 1.93 5.55 -14.32
N SER A 142 2.05 6.67 -13.60
CA SER A 142 2.66 6.74 -12.26
C SER A 142 1.97 5.82 -11.27
N PHE A 143 0.63 5.92 -11.19
CA PHE A 143 -0.19 5.10 -10.32
C PHE A 143 0.04 3.59 -10.55
N LEU A 144 0.10 3.18 -11.82
CA LEU A 144 0.33 1.78 -12.19
C LEU A 144 1.74 1.32 -11.82
N ARG A 145 2.75 2.15 -12.07
CA ARG A 145 4.15 1.85 -11.73
C ARG A 145 4.34 1.64 -10.24
N ASN A 146 3.73 2.50 -9.41
CA ASN A 146 3.82 2.40 -7.95
C ASN A 146 3.00 1.23 -7.40
N GLY A 147 1.85 0.95 -7.99
CA GLY A 147 1.04 -0.23 -7.68
C GLY A 147 1.79 -1.54 -7.91
N ILE A 148 2.51 -1.67 -9.03
CA ILE A 148 3.33 -2.85 -9.35
C ILE A 148 4.51 -3.00 -8.40
N LYS A 149 5.22 -1.92 -8.05
CA LYS A 149 6.32 -1.96 -7.05
C LYS A 149 5.86 -2.49 -5.70
N SER A 150 4.60 -2.22 -5.34
CA SER A 150 4.01 -2.64 -4.07
C SER A 150 3.43 -4.06 -4.10
N SER A 151 3.25 -4.64 -5.29
CA SER A 151 2.65 -5.97 -5.49
C SER A 151 3.75 -7.02 -5.64
N ILE A 152 4.15 -7.64 -4.52
CA ILE A 152 5.26 -8.60 -4.49
C ILE A 152 4.90 -9.94 -5.17
N ASP A 153 3.63 -10.39 -5.11
CA ASP A 153 3.22 -11.73 -5.58
C ASP A 153 1.80 -11.82 -6.19
N THR A 154 1.07 -10.71 -6.34
CA THR A 154 -0.29 -10.71 -6.93
C THR A 154 -0.33 -10.03 -8.30
N PRO A 155 -1.03 -10.60 -9.30
CA PRO A 155 -1.26 -9.91 -10.56
C PRO A 155 -2.05 -8.62 -10.31
N PHE A 156 -1.44 -7.49 -10.65
CA PHE A 156 -2.00 -6.16 -10.40
C PHE A 156 -3.04 -5.82 -11.49
N CYS A 157 -4.31 -6.06 -11.17
CA CYS A 157 -5.46 -5.72 -12.02
C CYS A 157 -6.08 -4.41 -11.55
N VAL A 158 -6.35 -3.50 -12.48
CA VAL A 158 -6.93 -2.18 -12.16
C VAL A 158 -8.18 -1.94 -13.01
N THR A 159 -9.24 -1.45 -12.37
CA THR A 159 -10.47 -1.03 -13.08
C THR A 159 -10.49 0.48 -13.30
N ASN A 160 -11.27 0.95 -14.28
CA ASN A 160 -11.42 2.39 -14.52
C ASN A 160 -11.94 3.13 -13.27
N THR A 161 -12.83 2.49 -12.49
CA THR A 161 -13.33 3.02 -11.22
C THR A 161 -12.24 3.15 -10.16
N MET A 162 -11.27 2.22 -10.10
CA MET A 162 -10.15 2.31 -9.16
C MET A 162 -9.27 3.52 -9.47
N ILE A 163 -8.97 3.77 -10.75
CA ILE A 163 -8.17 4.91 -11.19
C ILE A 163 -8.92 6.22 -10.95
N SER A 164 -10.19 6.27 -11.36
CA SER A 164 -11.03 7.44 -11.16
C SER A 164 -11.08 7.83 -9.68
N LYS A 165 -11.29 6.86 -8.79
CA LYS A 165 -11.32 7.10 -7.35
C LYS A 165 -9.95 7.50 -6.77
N ALA A 166 -8.87 6.90 -7.26
CA ALA A 166 -7.52 7.16 -6.75
C ALA A 166 -6.97 8.52 -7.19
N LEU A 167 -7.25 8.92 -8.42
CA LEU A 167 -6.68 10.12 -9.04
C LEU A 167 -7.68 11.29 -9.15
N GLY A 168 -8.96 11.07 -8.83
CA GLY A 168 -10.01 12.08 -8.97
C GLY A 168 -10.29 12.45 -10.44
N ILE A 169 -10.02 11.53 -11.37
CA ILE A 169 -10.27 11.69 -12.81
C ILE A 169 -11.65 11.10 -13.14
N ASP A 170 -12.41 11.72 -14.03
CA ASP A 170 -13.69 11.15 -14.47
C ASP A 170 -13.49 9.81 -15.19
N VAL A 171 -14.36 8.84 -14.92
CA VAL A 171 -14.25 7.47 -15.47
C VAL A 171 -14.21 7.48 -17.00
N GLU A 172 -14.90 8.44 -17.62
CA GLU A 172 -14.96 8.63 -19.08
C GLU A 172 -13.60 9.04 -19.68
N ASP A 173 -12.77 9.75 -18.91
CA ASP A 173 -11.44 10.21 -19.33
C ASP A 173 -10.34 9.16 -19.12
N VAL A 174 -10.59 8.16 -18.27
CA VAL A 174 -9.66 7.05 -18.03
C VAL A 174 -9.52 6.16 -19.27
N GLN A 175 -10.62 5.93 -20.00
CA GLN A 175 -10.63 5.02 -21.14
C GLN A 175 -9.76 5.51 -22.32
N PRO A 176 -9.85 6.78 -22.77
CA PRO A 176 -8.94 7.35 -23.76
C PRO A 176 -7.47 7.36 -23.32
N ALA A 177 -7.20 7.45 -22.02
CA ALA A 177 -5.84 7.44 -21.49
C ALA A 177 -5.14 6.09 -21.69
N TRP A 178 -5.88 4.99 -21.54
CA TRP A 178 -5.36 3.64 -21.82
C TRP A 178 -4.87 3.51 -23.26
N GLU A 179 -5.67 3.97 -24.20
CA GLU A 179 -5.36 3.89 -25.63
C GLU A 179 -4.14 4.74 -25.97
N ARG A 180 -4.01 5.93 -25.38
CA ARG A 180 -2.82 6.78 -25.57
C ARG A 180 -1.56 6.17 -24.97
N LEU A 181 -1.65 5.59 -23.77
CA LEU A 181 -0.49 4.95 -23.12
C LEU A 181 -0.04 3.68 -23.86
N GLU A 182 -0.97 2.89 -24.37
CA GLU A 182 -0.68 1.67 -25.15
C GLU A 182 -0.07 2.01 -26.50
N ARG A 183 -0.67 2.95 -27.25
CA ARG A 183 -0.12 3.44 -28.52
C ARG A 183 1.18 4.23 -28.32
N GLY A 184 1.35 4.81 -27.14
CA GLY A 184 2.59 5.43 -26.68
C GLY A 184 3.69 4.43 -26.31
N GLY A 185 3.37 3.13 -26.23
CA GLY A 185 4.33 2.06 -25.93
C GLY A 185 4.68 1.89 -24.45
N TYR A 186 3.97 2.55 -23.54
CA TYR A 186 4.28 2.55 -22.10
C TYR A 186 3.67 1.38 -21.35
N ILE A 187 2.55 0.86 -21.85
CA ILE A 187 1.81 -0.27 -21.28
C ILE A 187 1.36 -1.23 -22.37
N VAL A 188 1.12 -2.47 -21.99
CA VAL A 188 0.35 -3.43 -22.79
C VAL A 188 -0.93 -3.75 -22.05
N THR A 189 -2.08 -3.55 -22.69
CA THR A 189 -3.38 -3.77 -22.05
C THR A 189 -3.92 -5.17 -22.39
N ARG A 190 -4.41 -5.90 -21.40
CA ARG A 190 -5.20 -7.13 -21.59
C ARG A 190 -6.57 -6.92 -20.95
N LYS A 191 -7.61 -6.83 -21.79
CA LYS A 191 -8.99 -6.63 -21.33
C LYS A 191 -9.59 -7.96 -20.83
N PHE A 192 -10.19 -7.91 -19.64
CA PHE A 192 -10.94 -9.00 -19.02
C PHE A 192 -12.29 -8.45 -18.55
N GLY A 193 -13.25 -8.29 -19.47
CA GLY A 193 -14.52 -7.62 -19.17
C GLY A 193 -14.34 -6.12 -18.92
N ASP A 194 -14.79 -5.63 -17.76
CA ASP A 194 -14.59 -4.25 -17.26
C ASP A 194 -13.20 -4.03 -16.61
N LYS A 195 -12.45 -5.11 -16.41
CA LYS A 195 -11.10 -5.09 -15.84
C LYS A 195 -10.08 -4.99 -16.95
N CYS A 196 -9.01 -4.25 -16.68
CA CYS A 196 -7.85 -4.25 -17.53
C CYS A 196 -6.63 -4.71 -16.71
N ALA A 197 -5.92 -5.71 -17.22
CA ALA A 197 -4.62 -6.12 -16.70
C ALA A 197 -3.54 -5.47 -17.55
N PHE A 198 -2.47 -4.97 -16.92
CA PHE A 198 -1.42 -4.23 -17.64
C PHE A 198 -0.04 -4.74 -17.27
N ILE A 199 0.87 -4.69 -18.24
CA ILE A 199 2.30 -4.94 -18.04
C ILE A 199 3.05 -3.65 -18.39
N LEU A 200 4.03 -3.28 -17.56
CA LEU A 200 4.91 -2.14 -17.81
C LEU A 200 5.95 -2.48 -18.87
N GLY A 201 6.07 -1.65 -19.89
CA GLY A 201 7.19 -1.68 -20.81
C GLY A 201 7.08 -2.68 -21.97
N SER A 202 7.97 -2.43 -22.93
CA SER A 202 7.98 -2.79 -24.36
C SER A 202 7.15 -4.00 -24.76
N ARG A 203 6.37 -3.84 -25.85
CA ARG A 203 5.92 -4.95 -26.72
C ARG A 203 7.10 -5.92 -26.92
N GLN A 204 7.19 -6.92 -26.07
CA GLN A 204 7.89 -8.17 -26.36
C GLN A 204 6.79 -9.21 -26.61
N PRO A 205 7.03 -10.10 -27.59
CA PRO A 205 6.00 -10.82 -28.34
C PRO A 205 5.04 -11.64 -27.47
#